data_AF-A0AAN8KEJ1-F1
#
_entry.id   AF-A0AAN8KEJ1-F1
#
_cell.length_a   1.000
_cell.length_b   1.000
_cell.length_c   1.000
_cell.angle_alpha   90.00
_cell.angle_beta   90.00
_cell.angle_gamma   90.00
#
_symmetry.space_group_name_H-M   'P 1'
#
loop_
_entity.id
_entity.type
_entity.pdbx_description
1 polymer ?
#
loop_
_entity_poly.entity_id
_entity_poly.type
_entity_poly.pdbx_seq_one_letter_code
_entity_poly.pdbx_strand_id
1 'polypeptide(L)'
;MCQNNGKWHLSLPECHIIDCGEPEALLNGGVKFISGSQNQYLSVIQYHCNEPFYSLLGGATVSYTCAADRKWRDNLDTHVIPSCIPVCGQPTEPISGFQRIMGGDKAPDKTIPWQVMLSVDGSRGGAIVIGDRWIMTAAHNLVQQGTPVLKEKLRVFVGDNDAEKLAKLTPLGVASLHPHPEYNNPDDANYNHDIALIKLQQSLTFHAAIMPLCLPPEGAIIHQWPDWYGVRLWH
;
A
#
# COMPACT_ATOMS: atom_id res chain seq x y z
N MET A 1 21.94 -5.74 55.89
CA MET A 1 21.99 -5.95 57.35
C MET A 1 23.38 -5.60 57.86
N CYS A 2 23.46 -4.84 58.95
CA CYS A 2 24.73 -4.55 59.61
C CYS A 2 25.16 -5.77 60.45
N GLN A 3 26.40 -6.21 60.29
CA GLN A 3 26.95 -7.38 60.97
C GLN A 3 27.67 -6.98 62.28
N ASN A 4 27.92 -7.94 63.18
CA ASN A 4 28.61 -7.67 64.46
C ASN A 4 30.08 -7.19 64.30
N ASN A 5 30.65 -7.38 63.10
CA ASN A 5 32.01 -6.98 62.73
C ASN A 5 32.07 -5.51 62.25
N GLY A 6 30.97 -4.76 62.36
CA GLY A 6 30.87 -3.37 61.92
C GLY A 6 30.81 -3.18 60.40
N LYS A 7 30.63 -4.25 59.61
CA LYS A 7 30.49 -4.20 58.15
C LYS A 7 29.05 -4.46 57.71
N TRP A 8 28.70 -3.89 56.56
CA TRP A 8 27.47 -4.25 55.87
C TRP A 8 27.61 -5.64 55.23
N HIS A 9 26.57 -6.47 55.35
CA HIS A 9 26.60 -7.81 54.76
C HIS A 9 26.65 -7.83 53.23
N LEU A 10 26.28 -6.72 52.58
CA LEU A 10 26.26 -6.55 51.12
C LEU A 10 26.81 -5.17 50.78
N SER A 11 27.34 -5.06 49.56
CA SER A 11 27.67 -3.78 48.94
C SER A 11 26.42 -2.95 48.64
N LEU A 12 26.60 -1.65 48.47
CA LEU A 12 25.54 -0.75 48.01
C LEU A 12 25.10 -1.16 46.59
N PRO A 13 23.79 -1.19 46.30
CA PRO A 13 23.30 -1.45 44.95
C PRO A 13 23.47 -0.22 44.05
N GLU A 14 23.53 -0.46 42.74
CA GLU A 14 23.52 0.61 41.72
C GLU A 14 22.11 0.85 41.19
N CYS A 15 21.80 2.12 40.93
CA CYS A 15 20.54 2.55 40.33
C CYS A 15 20.80 3.03 38.90
N HIS A 16 20.53 2.17 37.93
CA HIS A 16 20.57 2.55 36.51
C HIS A 16 19.18 3.01 36.06
N ILE A 17 19.17 4.01 35.17
CA ILE A 17 17.93 4.46 34.53
C ILE A 17 17.30 3.31 33.74
N ILE A 18 15.98 3.25 33.72
CA ILE A 18 15.23 2.29 32.93
C ILE A 18 15.43 2.59 31.44
N ASP A 19 15.68 1.54 30.66
CA ASP A 19 15.75 1.57 29.20
C ASP A 19 14.65 0.64 28.66
N CYS A 20 13.81 1.16 27.76
CA CYS A 20 12.71 0.43 27.13
C CYS A 20 13.12 -0.36 25.87
N GLY A 21 14.38 -0.27 25.44
CA GLY A 21 14.85 -0.84 24.20
C GLY A 21 14.36 -0.09 22.97
N GLU A 22 14.81 -0.56 21.80
CA GLU A 22 14.38 0.02 20.53
C GLU A 22 12.87 -0.17 20.32
N PRO A 23 12.14 0.89 19.89
CA PRO A 23 10.73 0.77 19.57
C PRO A 23 10.47 -0.24 18.44
N GLU A 24 9.28 -0.85 18.46
CA GLU A 24 8.88 -1.77 17.38
C GLU A 24 8.82 -1.03 16.03
N ALA A 25 9.36 -1.66 14.99
CA ALA A 25 9.43 -1.07 13.65
C ALA A 25 8.03 -0.98 13.02
N LEU A 26 7.68 0.21 12.53
CA LEU A 26 6.42 0.45 11.85
C LEU A 26 6.56 0.21 10.34
N LEU A 27 5.82 -0.77 9.82
CA LEU A 27 5.76 -1.03 8.38
C LEU A 27 5.19 0.20 7.65
N ASN A 28 5.86 0.63 6.57
CA ASN A 28 5.53 1.85 5.81
C ASN A 28 5.54 3.13 6.65
N GLY A 29 6.36 3.16 7.69
CA GLY A 29 6.54 4.30 8.56
C GLY A 29 7.84 4.25 9.34
N GLY A 30 7.86 5.01 10.43
CA GLY A 30 9.01 5.13 11.30
C GLY A 30 8.65 5.76 12.64
N VAL A 31 9.68 6.06 13.41
CA VAL A 31 9.57 6.64 14.75
C VAL A 31 10.38 7.92 14.82
N LYS A 32 9.79 8.96 15.41
CA LYS A 32 10.45 10.22 15.75
C LYS A 32 10.59 10.33 17.26
N PHE A 33 11.77 10.69 17.74
CA PHE A 33 11.97 11.05 19.15
C PHE A 33 11.47 12.47 19.39
N ILE A 34 10.52 12.61 20.31
CA ILE A 34 9.90 13.90 20.65
C ILE A 34 10.61 14.53 21.85
N SER A 35 10.90 13.74 22.88
CA SER A 35 11.58 14.21 24.08
C SER A 35 12.29 13.08 24.82
N GLY A 36 13.19 13.44 25.73
CA GLY A 36 14.01 12.50 26.50
C GLY A 36 15.34 12.19 25.83
N SER A 37 16.04 11.19 26.36
CA SER A 37 17.37 10.78 25.91
C SER A 37 17.30 9.33 25.48
N GLN A 38 17.38 9.09 24.17
CA GLN A 38 17.29 7.73 23.60
C GLN A 38 16.07 6.97 24.16
N ASN A 39 16.22 5.70 24.52
CA ASN A 39 15.15 4.81 24.98
C ASN A 39 14.94 4.83 26.51
N GLN A 40 15.42 5.87 27.20
CA GLN A 40 15.38 5.95 28.66
C GLN A 40 13.98 6.27 29.19
N TYR A 41 13.78 6.01 30.49
CA TYR A 41 12.55 6.32 31.22
C TYR A 41 12.04 7.74 30.96
N LEU A 42 10.74 7.87 30.69
CA LEU A 42 10.07 9.13 30.32
C LEU A 42 10.48 9.72 28.95
N SER A 43 11.32 9.04 28.16
CA SER A 43 11.45 9.38 26.75
C SER A 43 10.11 9.19 26.04
N VAL A 44 9.83 10.07 25.08
CA VAL A 44 8.60 10.08 24.29
C VAL A 44 8.96 9.95 22.83
N ILE A 45 8.32 8.98 22.17
CA ILE A 45 8.42 8.75 20.74
C ILE A 45 7.07 8.96 20.07
N GLN A 46 7.09 9.23 18.77
CA GLN A 46 5.91 9.38 17.95
C GLN A 46 6.06 8.55 16.68
N TYR A 47 5.06 7.72 16.40
CA TYR A 47 4.99 6.98 15.15
C TYR A 47 4.52 7.90 14.02
N HIS A 48 5.10 7.73 12.84
CA HIS A 48 4.69 8.43 11.62
C HIS A 48 4.70 7.47 10.43
N CYS A 49 3.89 7.77 9.41
CA CYS A 49 3.89 7.02 8.16
C CYS A 49 4.80 7.67 7.11
N ASN A 50 5.07 6.92 6.04
CA ASN A 50 5.79 7.40 4.86
C ASN A 50 4.84 8.22 3.97
N GLU A 51 4.57 9.44 4.40
CA GLU A 51 3.81 10.42 3.64
C GLU A 51 4.53 10.81 2.33
N PRO A 52 3.80 11.15 1.25
CA PRO A 52 2.34 11.22 1.13
C PRO A 52 1.67 9.88 0.77
N PHE A 53 2.42 8.78 0.66
CA PHE A 53 1.91 7.51 0.13
C PHE A 53 1.14 6.67 1.17
N TYR A 54 1.45 6.87 2.44
CA TYR A 54 0.80 6.22 3.57
C TYR A 54 0.41 7.25 4.62
N SER A 55 -0.70 6.99 5.31
CA SER A 55 -1.21 7.84 6.37
C SER A 55 -1.73 7.03 7.56
N LEU A 56 -1.77 7.66 8.73
CA LEU A 56 -2.46 7.12 9.89
C LEU A 56 -3.97 7.32 9.73
N LEU A 57 -4.76 6.31 10.12
CA LEU A 57 -6.22 6.40 10.08
C LEU A 57 -6.70 7.64 10.85
N GLY A 58 -7.47 8.51 10.19
CA GLY A 58 -8.05 9.71 10.80
C GLY A 58 -7.05 10.82 11.16
N GLY A 59 -5.81 10.78 10.64
CA GLY A 59 -4.79 11.81 10.94
C GLY A 59 -4.36 11.84 12.40
N ALA A 60 -4.57 10.73 13.12
CA ALA A 60 -4.24 10.62 14.53
C ALA A 60 -2.73 10.78 14.76
N THR A 61 -2.37 11.48 15.83
CA THR A 61 -0.99 11.55 16.31
C THR A 61 -0.83 10.55 17.45
N VAL A 62 0.01 9.53 17.27
CA VAL A 62 0.18 8.45 18.26
C VAL A 62 1.58 8.54 18.87
N SER A 63 1.63 8.88 20.16
CA SER A 63 2.87 8.95 20.94
C SER A 63 2.94 7.87 22.01
N TYR A 64 4.15 7.36 22.24
CA TYR A 64 4.45 6.38 23.26
C TYR A 64 5.49 6.93 24.23
N THR A 65 5.36 6.59 25.51
CA THR A 65 6.28 6.96 26.58
C THR A 65 6.97 5.72 27.12
N CYS A 66 8.27 5.80 27.38
CA CYS A 66 8.99 4.73 28.06
C CYS A 66 8.59 4.68 29.54
N ALA A 67 7.85 3.63 29.92
CA ALA A 67 7.26 3.47 31.24
C ALA A 67 8.17 2.72 32.23
N ALA A 68 7.75 2.71 33.49
CA ALA A 68 8.53 2.15 34.60
C ALA A 68 8.73 0.63 34.52
N ASP A 69 7.93 -0.06 33.69
CA ASP A 69 8.02 -1.50 33.43
C ASP A 69 8.90 -1.86 32.23
N ARG A 70 9.70 -0.90 31.73
CA ARG A 70 10.61 -1.05 30.58
C ARG A 70 9.88 -1.32 29.26
N LYS A 71 8.66 -0.79 29.11
CA LYS A 71 7.87 -0.89 27.88
C LYS A 71 7.49 0.49 27.37
N TRP A 72 7.40 0.62 26.05
CA TRP A 72 6.76 1.74 25.39
C TRP A 72 5.25 1.63 25.56
N ARG A 73 4.60 2.66 26.12
CA ARG A 73 3.16 2.70 26.37
C ARG A 73 2.53 3.95 25.79
N ASP A 74 1.38 3.81 25.14
CA ASP A 74 0.59 4.95 24.68
C ASP A 74 -0.31 5.51 25.80
N ASN A 75 -1.07 6.55 25.49
CA ASN A 75 -1.99 7.18 26.45
C ASN A 75 -3.18 6.29 26.86
N LEU A 76 -3.43 5.20 26.13
CA LEU A 76 -4.50 4.24 26.39
C LEU A 76 -3.99 2.99 27.13
N ASP A 77 -2.71 2.97 27.48
CA ASP A 77 -2.01 1.83 28.07
C ASP A 77 -2.09 0.55 27.22
N THR A 78 -2.25 0.71 25.90
CA THR A 78 -2.29 -0.39 24.95
C THR A 78 -0.90 -0.64 24.35
N HIS A 79 -0.64 -1.90 24.01
CA HIS A 79 0.59 -2.31 23.33
C HIS A 79 0.40 -2.43 21.81
N VAL A 80 -0.56 -1.71 21.25
CA VAL A 80 -0.94 -1.87 19.83
C VAL A 80 -0.36 -0.72 19.03
N ILE A 81 0.75 -0.98 18.33
CA ILE A 81 1.34 0.00 17.42
C ILE A 81 0.36 0.36 16.28
N PRO A 82 0.35 1.62 15.82
CA PRO A 82 -0.54 2.03 14.75
C PRO A 82 -0.20 1.32 13.43
N SER A 83 -1.15 1.30 12.50
CA SER A 83 -0.94 0.79 11.13
C SER A 83 -0.98 1.92 10.12
N CYS A 84 -0.01 1.92 9.20
CA CYS A 84 0.04 2.85 8.08
C CYS A 84 -0.79 2.33 6.90
N ILE A 85 -1.81 3.09 6.52
CA ILE A 85 -2.75 2.70 5.45
C ILE A 85 -2.37 3.44 4.16
N PRO A 86 -2.38 2.77 3.00
CA PRO A 86 -2.13 3.41 1.72
C PRO A 86 -3.11 4.55 1.44
N VAL A 87 -2.57 5.68 0.96
CA VAL A 87 -3.37 6.76 0.42
C VAL A 87 -3.74 6.40 -1.03
N CYS A 88 -5.04 6.31 -1.32
CA CYS A 88 -5.55 5.97 -2.65
C CYS A 88 -6.07 7.20 -3.40
N GLY A 89 -6.03 7.16 -4.73
CA GLY A 89 -6.69 8.14 -5.61
C GLY A 89 -6.16 9.58 -5.53
N GLN A 90 -5.02 9.79 -4.87
CA GLN A 90 -4.39 11.11 -4.70
C GLN A 90 -2.97 11.08 -5.29
N PRO A 91 -2.83 11.22 -6.63
CA PRO A 91 -1.51 11.24 -7.25
C PRO A 91 -0.70 12.46 -6.76
N THR A 92 0.59 12.28 -6.55
CA THR A 92 1.47 13.37 -6.09
C THR A 92 1.78 14.39 -7.20
N GLU A 93 1.66 13.96 -8.47
CA GLU A 93 1.83 14.82 -9.63
C GLU A 93 0.44 15.17 -10.20
N PRO A 94 0.08 16.47 -10.29
CA PRO A 94 -1.21 16.87 -10.83
C PRO A 94 -1.26 16.69 -12.34
N ILE A 95 -2.44 16.35 -12.86
CA ILE A 95 -2.72 16.43 -14.30
C ILE A 95 -2.87 17.92 -14.65
N SER A 96 -1.85 18.52 -15.27
CA SER A 96 -1.92 19.89 -15.74
C SER A 96 -2.79 19.99 -17.00
N GLY A 97 -3.73 20.94 -17.02
CA GLY A 97 -4.58 21.19 -18.18
C GLY A 97 -5.85 20.35 -18.24
N PHE A 98 -6.79 20.57 -17.32
CA PHE A 98 -8.19 20.15 -17.46
C PHE A 98 -8.89 20.99 -18.55
N GLN A 99 -8.48 20.85 -19.80
CA GLN A 99 -9.33 21.20 -20.92
C GLN A 99 -10.01 19.93 -21.41
N ARG A 100 -11.25 20.06 -21.88
CA ARG A 100 -12.03 18.97 -22.45
C ARG A 100 -11.31 18.48 -23.71
N ILE A 101 -10.37 17.56 -23.56
CA ILE A 101 -9.57 17.06 -24.68
C ILE A 101 -10.50 16.16 -25.49
N MET A 102 -10.99 16.66 -26.61
CA MET A 102 -11.59 15.81 -27.63
C MET A 102 -10.46 15.04 -28.30
N GLY A 103 -10.13 13.86 -27.77
CA GLY A 103 -9.01 13.04 -28.24
C GLY A 103 -8.25 12.36 -27.09
N GLY A 104 -7.10 11.80 -27.38
CA GLY A 104 -6.17 11.26 -26.38
C GLY A 104 -4.84 12.01 -26.43
N ASP A 105 -4.30 12.32 -25.25
CA ASP A 105 -2.96 12.89 -25.10
C ASP A 105 -2.03 11.92 -24.38
N LYS A 106 -0.73 12.08 -24.60
CA LYS A 106 0.27 11.32 -23.87
C LYS A 106 0.17 11.64 -22.38
N ALA A 107 -0.08 10.61 -21.56
CA ALA A 107 -0.11 10.74 -20.11
C ALA A 107 1.26 11.23 -19.60
N PRO A 108 1.34 12.38 -18.89
CA PRO A 108 2.57 12.81 -18.27
C PRO A 108 3.02 11.82 -17.20
N ASP A 109 4.32 11.72 -17.00
CA ASP A 109 4.92 10.80 -16.03
C ASP A 109 4.28 10.96 -14.65
N LYS A 110 3.97 9.82 -13.99
CA LYS A 110 3.46 9.74 -12.61
C LYS A 110 2.07 10.33 -12.35
N THR A 111 1.37 10.82 -13.38
CA THR A 111 0.02 11.38 -13.21
C THR A 111 -1.07 10.32 -13.04
N ILE A 112 -0.85 9.10 -13.55
CA ILE A 112 -1.75 7.95 -13.45
C ILE A 112 -1.03 6.77 -12.75
N PRO A 113 -0.67 6.89 -11.46
CA PRO A 113 0.21 5.95 -10.76
C PRO A 113 -0.43 4.58 -10.45
N TRP A 114 -1.74 4.44 -10.63
CA TRP A 114 -2.43 3.15 -10.51
C TRP A 114 -2.41 2.34 -11.80
N GLN A 115 -1.90 2.87 -12.91
CA GLN A 115 -1.92 2.18 -14.20
C GLN A 115 -1.04 0.93 -14.19
N VAL A 116 -1.60 -0.16 -14.73
CA VAL A 116 -0.91 -1.44 -14.89
C VAL A 116 -1.00 -1.89 -16.33
N MET A 117 0.13 -2.35 -16.87
CA MET A 117 0.17 -3.06 -18.15
C MET A 117 0.17 -4.57 -17.89
N LEU A 118 -0.82 -5.25 -18.45
CA LEU A 118 -0.84 -6.71 -18.54
C LEU A 118 -0.29 -7.13 -19.90
N SER A 119 0.49 -8.21 -19.92
CA SER A 119 0.82 -8.94 -21.15
C SER A 119 0.41 -10.40 -20.98
N VAL A 120 -0.50 -10.84 -21.84
CA VAL A 120 -1.15 -12.16 -21.80
C VAL A 120 -0.96 -12.82 -23.15
N ASP A 121 -0.08 -13.83 -23.22
CA ASP A 121 0.25 -14.51 -24.49
C ASP A 121 0.57 -13.54 -25.66
N GLY A 122 1.25 -12.43 -25.35
CA GLY A 122 1.63 -11.39 -26.32
C GLY A 122 0.58 -10.31 -26.57
N SER A 123 -0.68 -10.53 -26.15
CA SER A 123 -1.71 -9.49 -26.13
C SER A 123 -1.52 -8.56 -24.94
N ARG A 124 -1.85 -7.27 -25.12
CA ARG A 124 -1.78 -6.26 -24.06
C ARG A 124 -3.15 -6.01 -23.47
N GLY A 125 -3.19 -5.86 -22.15
CA GLY A 125 -4.39 -5.51 -21.39
C GLY A 125 -4.11 -4.39 -20.39
N GLY A 126 -5.17 -3.69 -19.98
CA GLY A 126 -5.12 -2.70 -18.92
C GLY A 126 -5.54 -3.29 -17.58
N ALA A 127 -4.96 -2.79 -16.50
CA ALA A 127 -5.39 -3.08 -15.14
C ALA A 127 -5.08 -1.89 -14.22
N ILE A 128 -5.57 -1.96 -12.99
CA ILE A 128 -5.36 -0.90 -11.99
C ILE A 128 -4.91 -1.47 -10.65
N VAL A 129 -3.99 -0.77 -9.99
CA VAL A 129 -3.60 -1.05 -8.60
C VAL A 129 -4.74 -0.61 -7.68
N ILE A 130 -5.22 -1.51 -6.82
CA ILE A 130 -6.28 -1.21 -5.83
C ILE A 130 -5.83 -1.51 -4.39
N GLY A 131 -4.62 -2.05 -4.22
CA GLY A 131 -4.01 -2.33 -2.92
C GLY A 131 -2.57 -2.80 -3.10
N ASP A 132 -1.86 -2.98 -1.99
CA ASP A 132 -0.44 -3.36 -2.01
C ASP A 132 -0.20 -4.74 -2.66
N ARG A 133 -1.20 -5.62 -2.66
CA ARG A 133 -1.12 -6.96 -3.26
C ARG A 133 -2.25 -7.26 -4.25
N TRP A 134 -3.02 -6.25 -4.63
CA TRP A 134 -4.23 -6.45 -5.41
C TRP A 134 -4.27 -5.53 -6.62
N ILE A 135 -4.43 -6.16 -7.78
CA ILE A 135 -4.65 -5.52 -9.07
C ILE A 135 -6.05 -5.91 -9.55
N MET A 136 -6.82 -4.93 -10.02
CA MET A 136 -8.13 -5.14 -10.63
C MET A 136 -8.05 -5.00 -12.14
N THR A 137 -8.73 -5.87 -12.88
CA THR A 137 -8.78 -5.87 -14.33
C THR A 137 -10.12 -6.43 -14.82
N ALA A 138 -10.29 -6.54 -16.13
CA ALA A 138 -11.42 -7.22 -16.75
C ALA A 138 -11.21 -8.74 -16.76
N ALA A 139 -12.29 -9.52 -16.64
CA ALA A 139 -12.23 -10.97 -16.66
C ALA A 139 -11.77 -11.53 -18.02
N HIS A 140 -12.10 -10.86 -19.13
CA HIS A 140 -11.63 -11.26 -20.47
C HIS A 140 -10.10 -11.22 -20.61
N ASN A 141 -9.38 -10.47 -19.77
CA ASN A 141 -7.92 -10.51 -19.75
C ASN A 141 -7.39 -11.81 -19.13
N LEU A 142 -8.18 -12.49 -18.29
CA LEU A 142 -7.79 -13.69 -17.54
C LEU A 142 -8.52 -14.95 -18.01
N VAL A 143 -9.53 -14.82 -18.87
CA VAL A 143 -10.32 -15.92 -19.44
C VAL A 143 -10.46 -15.66 -20.94
N GLN A 144 -9.91 -16.56 -21.75
CA GLN A 144 -9.96 -16.47 -23.22
C GLN A 144 -10.74 -17.65 -23.78
N GLN A 145 -11.77 -17.37 -24.61
CA GLN A 145 -12.65 -18.41 -25.19
C GLN A 145 -13.19 -19.38 -24.12
N GLY A 146 -13.64 -18.83 -22.99
CA GLY A 146 -14.14 -19.61 -21.85
C GLY A 146 -13.09 -20.36 -21.02
N THR A 147 -11.80 -20.27 -21.37
CA THR A 147 -10.72 -20.97 -20.66
C THR A 147 -9.87 -20.01 -19.82
N PRO A 148 -9.68 -20.27 -18.51
CA PRO A 148 -8.78 -19.48 -17.69
C PRO A 148 -7.34 -19.51 -18.18
N VAL A 149 -6.70 -18.35 -18.24
CA VAL A 149 -5.29 -18.20 -18.59
C VAL A 149 -4.41 -18.78 -17.48
N LEU A 150 -3.34 -19.46 -17.86
CA LEU A 150 -2.31 -19.92 -16.93
C LEU A 150 -1.53 -18.74 -16.35
N LYS A 151 -1.32 -18.72 -15.02
CA LYS A 151 -0.60 -17.63 -14.34
C LYS A 151 0.81 -17.41 -14.90
N GLU A 152 1.46 -18.44 -15.43
CA GLU A 152 2.81 -18.40 -16.01
C GLU A 152 2.85 -17.61 -17.32
N LYS A 153 1.71 -17.46 -18.00
CA LYS A 153 1.55 -16.70 -19.24
C LYS A 153 1.21 -15.23 -19.01
N LEU A 154 0.82 -14.88 -17.79
CA LEU A 154 0.49 -13.51 -17.40
C LEU A 154 1.75 -12.80 -16.92
N ARG A 155 2.04 -11.65 -17.52
CA ARG A 155 3.06 -10.70 -17.04
C ARG A 155 2.38 -9.41 -16.60
N VAL A 156 2.75 -8.90 -15.44
CA VAL A 156 2.17 -7.70 -14.82
C VAL A 156 3.26 -6.66 -14.63
N PHE A 157 3.05 -5.45 -15.13
CA PHE A 157 4.03 -4.36 -15.07
C PHE A 157 3.39 -3.06 -14.58
N VAL A 158 4.14 -2.31 -13.77
CA VAL A 158 3.72 -1.05 -13.13
C VAL A 158 4.86 -0.04 -13.11
N GLY A 159 4.54 1.24 -12.86
CA GLY A 159 5.53 2.25 -12.49
C GLY A 159 6.17 3.05 -13.62
N ASP A 160 5.72 2.89 -14.87
CA ASP A 160 6.15 3.70 -16.02
C ASP A 160 5.00 3.85 -17.03
N ASN A 161 5.03 4.91 -17.84
CA ASN A 161 4.04 5.18 -18.87
C ASN A 161 4.45 4.63 -20.25
N ASP A 162 5.70 4.18 -20.39
CA ASP A 162 6.27 3.64 -21.62
C ASP A 162 6.20 2.11 -21.63
N ALA A 163 5.31 1.56 -22.46
CA ALA A 163 5.13 0.12 -22.59
C ALA A 163 6.40 -0.63 -23.04
N GLU A 164 7.27 0.00 -23.84
CA GLU A 164 8.52 -0.64 -24.29
C GLU A 164 9.55 -0.72 -23.17
N LYS A 165 9.60 0.30 -22.30
CA LYS A 165 10.41 0.23 -21.08
C LYS A 165 9.87 -0.83 -20.14
N LEU A 166 8.56 -0.83 -19.88
CA LEU A 166 7.92 -1.81 -19.01
C LEU A 166 8.16 -3.25 -19.48
N ALA A 167 8.05 -3.52 -20.78
CA ALA A 167 8.27 -4.85 -21.34
C ALA A 167 9.70 -5.40 -21.15
N LYS A 168 10.67 -4.53 -20.83
CA LYS A 168 12.07 -4.90 -20.53
C LYS A 168 12.32 -5.10 -19.02
N LEU A 169 11.38 -4.73 -18.16
CA LEU A 169 11.48 -4.93 -16.72
C LEU A 169 11.15 -6.37 -16.33
N THR A 170 11.54 -6.76 -15.11
CA THR A 170 11.06 -8.00 -14.50
C THR A 170 9.58 -7.86 -14.15
N PRO A 171 8.69 -8.74 -14.62
CA PRO A 171 7.27 -8.68 -14.26
C PRO A 171 7.06 -8.99 -12.78
N LEU A 172 5.99 -8.46 -12.20
CA LEU A 172 5.60 -8.78 -10.84
C LEU A 172 5.19 -10.25 -10.71
N GLY A 173 5.53 -10.88 -9.58
CA GLY A 173 5.11 -12.24 -9.27
C GLY A 173 3.60 -12.31 -9.02
N VAL A 174 2.93 -13.28 -9.64
CA VAL A 174 1.48 -13.53 -9.50
C VAL A 174 1.24 -14.73 -8.60
N ALA A 175 0.50 -14.54 -7.51
CA ALA A 175 0.11 -15.60 -6.58
C ALA A 175 -1.13 -16.37 -7.06
N SER A 176 -2.16 -15.67 -7.52
CA SER A 176 -3.44 -16.27 -7.92
C SER A 176 -4.28 -15.34 -8.79
N LEU A 177 -5.13 -15.91 -9.64
CA LEU A 177 -6.08 -15.22 -10.50
C LEU A 177 -7.50 -15.49 -10.02
N HIS A 178 -8.34 -14.46 -10.00
CA HIS A 178 -9.72 -14.50 -9.51
C HIS A 178 -10.65 -13.79 -10.50
N PRO A 179 -10.97 -14.40 -11.66
CA PRO A 179 -12.07 -13.92 -12.49
C PRO A 179 -13.38 -14.05 -11.72
N HIS A 180 -14.34 -13.16 -12.00
CA HIS A 180 -15.67 -13.29 -11.40
C HIS A 180 -16.27 -14.66 -11.71
N PRO A 181 -16.84 -15.39 -10.73
CA PRO A 181 -17.31 -16.75 -10.92
C PRO A 181 -18.46 -16.88 -11.93
N GLU A 182 -19.23 -15.81 -12.13
CA GLU A 182 -20.33 -15.75 -13.10
C GLU A 182 -19.91 -15.19 -14.48
N TYR A 183 -18.63 -14.85 -14.67
CA TYR A 183 -18.16 -14.44 -16.00
C TYR A 183 -18.17 -15.63 -16.96
N ASN A 184 -18.89 -15.48 -18.08
CA ASN A 184 -19.01 -16.52 -19.09
C ASN A 184 -19.14 -15.91 -20.50
N ASN A 185 -18.07 -16.02 -21.29
CA ASN A 185 -17.97 -15.44 -22.62
C ASN A 185 -17.26 -16.38 -23.62
N PRO A 186 -17.82 -17.56 -23.95
CA PRO A 186 -17.17 -18.51 -24.84
C PRO A 186 -17.19 -18.05 -26.32
N ASP A 187 -18.20 -17.27 -26.70
CA ASP A 187 -18.45 -16.81 -28.08
C ASP A 187 -18.13 -15.32 -28.31
N ASP A 188 -17.42 -14.68 -27.38
CA ASP A 188 -17.10 -13.25 -27.40
C ASP A 188 -18.32 -12.29 -27.50
N ALA A 189 -19.50 -12.75 -27.05
CA ALA A 189 -20.77 -12.03 -27.16
C ALA A 189 -21.33 -11.50 -25.83
N ASN A 190 -20.85 -11.97 -24.67
CA ASN A 190 -21.39 -11.65 -23.35
C ASN A 190 -20.31 -11.13 -22.39
N TYR A 191 -20.39 -9.86 -22.01
CA TYR A 191 -19.45 -9.20 -21.11
C TYR A 191 -20.04 -8.94 -19.71
N ASN A 192 -21.11 -9.63 -19.34
CA ASN A 192 -21.63 -9.57 -17.97
C ASN A 192 -20.58 -10.10 -16.98
N HIS A 193 -20.42 -9.39 -15.86
CA HIS A 193 -19.43 -9.70 -14.83
C HIS A 193 -17.98 -9.71 -15.33
N ASP A 194 -17.65 -8.88 -16.32
CA ASP A 194 -16.30 -8.73 -16.87
C ASP A 194 -15.35 -7.98 -15.91
N ILE A 195 -15.10 -8.59 -14.75
CA ILE A 195 -14.24 -8.09 -13.68
C ILE A 195 -13.43 -9.23 -13.08
N ALA A 196 -12.18 -8.95 -12.74
CA ALA A 196 -11.29 -9.91 -12.14
C ALA A 196 -10.26 -9.25 -11.21
N LEU A 197 -9.74 -10.06 -10.29
CA LEU A 197 -8.66 -9.68 -9.38
C LEU A 197 -7.43 -10.54 -9.63
N ILE A 198 -6.26 -9.91 -9.60
CA ILE A 198 -4.96 -10.56 -9.60
C ILE A 198 -4.31 -10.30 -8.24
N LYS A 199 -3.95 -11.38 -7.54
CA LYS A 199 -3.21 -11.29 -6.28
C LYS A 199 -1.72 -11.40 -6.57
N LEU A 200 -0.95 -10.43 -6.11
CA LEU A 200 0.51 -10.43 -6.24
C LEU A 200 1.17 -11.32 -5.18
N GLN A 201 2.32 -11.90 -5.53
CA GLN A 201 3.13 -12.72 -4.64
C GLN A 201 3.83 -11.86 -3.57
N GLN A 202 4.27 -10.66 -3.94
CA GLN A 202 4.88 -9.68 -3.03
C GLN A 202 4.04 -8.39 -2.99
N SER A 203 4.11 -7.69 -1.85
CA SER A 203 3.51 -6.36 -1.71
C SER A 203 4.29 -5.33 -2.51
N LEU A 204 3.56 -4.43 -3.17
CA LEU A 204 4.07 -3.23 -3.78
C LEU A 204 4.48 -2.21 -2.70
N THR A 205 5.59 -1.52 -2.95
CA THR A 205 5.98 -0.34 -2.19
C THR A 205 5.48 0.90 -2.92
N PHE A 206 4.57 1.65 -2.32
CA PHE A 206 4.01 2.85 -2.96
C PHE A 206 5.00 4.02 -2.97
N HIS A 207 5.03 4.69 -4.13
CA HIS A 207 5.78 5.90 -4.40
C HIS A 207 5.12 6.66 -5.56
N ALA A 208 5.67 7.78 -6.00
CA ALA A 208 5.02 8.67 -6.97
C ALA A 208 4.58 8.02 -8.30
N ALA A 209 5.17 6.89 -8.71
CA ALA A 209 4.78 6.19 -9.95
C ALA A 209 3.88 4.96 -9.71
N ILE A 210 3.71 4.53 -8.45
CA ILE A 210 2.91 3.36 -8.08
C ILE A 210 2.07 3.73 -6.85
N MET A 211 0.78 3.95 -7.05
CA MET A 211 -0.18 4.28 -5.99
C MET A 211 -1.54 3.62 -6.29
N PRO A 212 -2.34 3.24 -5.29
CA PRO A 212 -3.62 2.60 -5.53
C PRO A 212 -4.72 3.61 -5.93
N LEU A 213 -5.69 3.15 -6.72
CA LEU A 213 -6.96 3.85 -6.93
C LEU A 213 -7.97 3.43 -5.84
N CYS A 214 -8.79 4.37 -5.38
CA CYS A 214 -9.83 4.06 -4.39
C CYS A 214 -10.95 3.24 -5.03
N LEU A 215 -11.48 2.27 -4.28
CA LEU A 215 -12.71 1.59 -4.65
C LEU A 215 -13.93 2.49 -4.32
N PRO A 216 -15.01 2.42 -5.11
CA PRO A 216 -16.24 3.11 -4.79
C PRO A 216 -16.82 2.59 -3.45
N PRO A 217 -17.50 3.45 -2.67
CA PRO A 217 -18.14 3.01 -1.44
C PRO A 217 -19.31 2.05 -1.74
N GLU A 218 -19.65 1.23 -0.76
CA GLU A 218 -20.77 0.30 -0.88
C GLU A 218 -22.08 1.05 -1.17
N GLY A 219 -22.87 0.54 -2.13
CA GLY A 219 -24.13 1.17 -2.53
C GLY A 219 -23.96 2.46 -3.34
N ALA A 220 -22.75 2.80 -3.79
CA ALA A 220 -22.54 3.88 -4.75
C ALA A 220 -23.35 3.60 -6.02
N ILE A 221 -24.41 4.38 -6.24
CA ILE A 221 -25.12 4.38 -7.50
C ILE A 221 -24.36 5.32 -8.43
N ILE A 222 -23.74 4.78 -9.48
CA ILE A 222 -23.08 5.56 -10.53
C ILE A 222 -24.18 6.20 -11.37
N HIS A 223 -24.82 7.24 -10.83
CA HIS A 223 -25.82 8.04 -11.52
C HIS A 223 -25.13 8.94 -12.52
N GLN A 224 -25.23 8.58 -13.80
CA GLN A 224 -24.62 9.25 -14.95
C GLN A 224 -23.09 9.24 -14.88
N TRP A 225 -22.47 8.78 -15.96
CA TRP A 225 -21.05 9.04 -16.20
C TRP A 225 -20.83 10.52 -15.98
N PRO A 226 -20.07 10.88 -14.97
CA PRO A 226 -19.51 12.18 -14.98
C PRO A 226 -18.30 12.06 -15.92
N ASP A 227 -18.16 12.99 -16.87
CA ASP A 227 -17.24 12.96 -18.01
C ASP A 227 -15.72 12.80 -17.67
N TRP A 228 -15.34 12.38 -16.46
CA TRP A 228 -14.01 12.55 -15.87
C TRP A 228 -13.23 11.26 -15.56
N TYR A 229 -13.80 10.06 -15.68
CA TYR A 229 -13.06 8.79 -15.42
C TYR A 229 -12.58 8.06 -16.68
N GLY A 230 -12.86 8.59 -17.88
CA GLY A 230 -12.45 7.99 -19.14
C GLY A 230 -11.07 8.42 -19.61
N VAL A 231 -9.99 8.03 -18.94
CA VAL A 231 -8.67 8.04 -19.61
C VAL A 231 -8.66 6.83 -20.55
N ARG A 232 -8.99 7.05 -21.84
CA ARG A 232 -8.72 6.07 -22.90
C ARG A 232 -7.21 5.97 -23.05
N LEU A 233 -6.62 5.00 -22.37
CA LEU A 233 -5.25 4.60 -22.64
C LEU A 233 -5.26 3.64 -23.84
N TRP A 234 -4.41 3.95 -24.82
CA TRP A 234 -4.01 3.19 -26.02
C TRP A 234 -4.79 3.44 -27.33
N HIS A 235 -4.07 4.07 -28.27
CA HIS A 235 -3.89 3.59 -29.64
C HIS A 235 -2.44 3.09 -29.78
#